data_AF-A0A971BSQ3-F1
#
_entry.id   AF-A0A971BSQ3-F1
#
_cell.length_a   1.000
_cell.length_b   1.000
_cell.length_c   1.000
_cell.angle_alpha   90.00
_cell.angle_beta   90.00
_cell.angle_gamma   90.00
#
_symmetry.space_group_name_H-M   'P 1'
#
loop_
_entity.id
_entity.type
_entity.pdbx_description
1 polymer ?
#
loop_
_entity_poly.entity_id
_entity_poly.type
_entity_poly.pdbx_seq_one_letter_code
_entity_poly.pdbx_strand_id
1 'polypeptide(L)'
;MSCYFRHMQSIPEEAGITVTQDNKKEIDRKIHEIVDVSYKNCPEAWRAIKAGTADAEQRSAFVAKLKEALGNVLLFINYFARSKQLWIRIH
;
A
#
# COMPACT_ATOMS: atom_id res chain seq x y z
N MET A 1 6.16 13.50 10.46
CA MET A 1 7.32 12.77 9.93
C MET A 1 7.15 11.32 10.34
N SER A 2 7.19 10.41 9.39
CA SER A 2 6.82 9.03 9.61
C SER A 2 7.98 8.23 10.22
N CYS A 3 8.01 8.23 11.55
CA CYS A 3 9.10 7.69 12.38
C CYS A 3 9.27 6.18 12.25
N TYR A 4 8.21 5.44 11.87
CA TYR A 4 8.24 3.97 11.80
C TYR A 4 8.87 3.42 10.53
N PHE A 5 9.04 4.21 9.46
CA PHE A 5 9.63 3.71 8.20
C PHE A 5 11.03 3.11 8.40
N ARG A 6 11.79 3.57 9.39
CA ARG A 6 13.11 3.00 9.72
C ARG A 6 13.02 1.57 10.27
N HIS A 7 11.93 1.24 10.97
CA HIS A 7 11.70 -0.09 11.55
C HIS A 7 10.83 -0.99 10.67
N MET A 8 10.26 -0.43 9.59
CA MET A 8 9.25 -1.07 8.76
C MET A 8 9.76 -1.36 7.32
N GLN A 9 11.03 -1.12 7.00
CA GLN A 9 11.56 -1.18 5.63
C GLN A 9 11.26 -2.50 4.91
N SER A 10 11.22 -3.61 5.63
CA SER A 10 10.94 -4.93 5.06
C SER A 10 9.51 -5.09 4.53
N ILE A 11 8.51 -4.38 5.08
CA ILE A 11 7.11 -4.55 4.65
C ILE A 11 6.87 -3.95 3.25
N PRO A 12 7.25 -2.68 2.97
CA PRO A 12 7.19 -2.16 1.60
C PRO A 12 8.05 -2.97 0.62
N GLU A 13 9.23 -3.43 1.04
CA GLU A 13 10.11 -4.26 0.20
C GLU A 13 9.45 -5.60 -0.18
N GLU A 14 8.79 -6.28 0.77
CA GLU A 14 8.00 -7.49 0.52
C GLU A 14 6.81 -7.22 -0.42
N ALA A 15 6.25 -6.01 -0.39
CA ALA A 15 5.23 -5.57 -1.33
C ALA A 15 5.81 -5.19 -2.71
N GLY A 16 7.14 -5.21 -2.89
CA GLY A 16 7.83 -4.80 -4.12
C GLY A 16 7.90 -3.28 -4.29
N ILE A 17 7.82 -2.52 -3.20
CA ILE A 17 7.73 -1.06 -3.19
C ILE A 17 9.03 -0.47 -2.63
N THR A 18 9.77 0.24 -3.47
CA THR A 18 10.91 1.04 -3.03
C THR A 18 10.43 2.36 -2.45
N VAL A 19 10.67 2.60 -1.15
CA VAL A 19 10.32 3.87 -0.50
C VAL A 19 11.33 4.96 -0.91
N THR A 20 10.85 6.00 -1.59
CA THR A 20 11.60 7.18 -2.01
C THR A 20 11.09 8.42 -1.27
N GLN A 21 11.81 9.56 -1.32
CA GLN A 21 11.34 10.78 -0.66
C GLN A 21 10.01 11.30 -1.24
N ASP A 22 9.81 11.13 -2.54
CA ASP A 22 8.59 11.52 -3.25
C ASP A 22 7.37 10.67 -2.87
N ASN A 23 7.50 9.34 -2.86
CA ASN A 23 6.36 8.45 -2.60
C ASN A 23 6.07 8.25 -1.10
N LYS A 24 6.99 8.60 -0.21
CA LYS A 24 6.86 8.36 1.24
C LYS A 24 5.60 8.97 1.84
N LYS A 25 5.18 10.15 1.38
CA LYS A 25 3.95 10.82 1.85
C LYS A 25 2.69 10.07 1.43
N GLU A 26 2.69 9.52 0.23
CA GLU A 26 1.56 8.74 -0.28
C GLU A 26 1.46 7.40 0.44
N ILE A 27 2.59 6.69 0.59
CA ILE A 27 2.68 5.44 1.35
C ILE A 27 2.22 5.66 2.80
N ASP A 28 2.67 6.74 3.45
CA ASP A 28 2.25 7.10 4.80
C ASP A 28 0.73 7.27 4.90
N ARG A 29 0.11 8.01 3.97
CA ARG A 29 -1.34 8.18 3.93
C ARG A 29 -2.08 6.85 3.74
N LYS A 30 -1.64 6.02 2.80
CA LYS A 30 -2.23 4.69 2.55
C LYS A 30 -2.11 3.77 3.76
N ILE A 31 -0.99 3.81 4.47
CA ILE A 31 -0.83 3.04 5.71
C ILE A 31 -1.86 3.49 6.75
N HIS A 32 -2.03 4.81 6.96
CA HIS A 32 -3.04 5.33 7.90
C HIS A 32 -4.47 4.93 7.50
N GLU A 33 -4.79 4.92 6.20
CA GLU A 33 -6.07 4.41 5.66
C GLU A 33 -6.25 2.90 5.95
N ILE A 34 -5.20 2.08 5.77
CA ILE A 34 -5.26 0.62 5.98
C ILE A 34 -5.44 0.26 7.46
N VAL A 35 -4.81 1.01 8.36
CA VAL A 35 -4.90 0.75 9.81
C VAL A 35 -6.05 1.50 10.49
N ASP A 36 -6.85 2.26 9.73
CA ASP A 36 -7.95 3.08 10.23
C ASP A 36 -7.55 4.03 11.38
N VAL A 37 -6.36 4.65 11.25
CA VAL A 37 -5.82 5.58 12.24
C VAL A 37 -5.81 6.99 11.66
N SER A 38 -6.20 7.98 12.46
CA SER A 38 -6.20 9.38 12.06
C SER A 38 -4.84 9.83 11.51
N TYR A 39 -4.86 10.48 10.36
CA TYR A 39 -3.66 10.91 9.66
C TYR A 39 -2.80 11.83 10.55
N LYS A 40 -1.48 11.58 10.55
CA LYS A 40 -0.44 12.18 11.42
C LYS A 40 -0.34 11.58 12.83
N ASN A 41 -1.12 10.56 13.19
CA ASN A 41 -0.92 9.83 14.45
C ASN A 41 0.07 8.66 14.29
N CYS A 42 1.36 9.00 14.13
CA CYS A 42 2.40 8.01 13.88
C CYS A 42 2.58 6.94 14.98
N PRO A 43 2.49 7.27 16.29
CA PRO A 43 2.62 6.25 17.35
C PRO A 43 1.47 5.24 17.34
N GLU A 44 0.25 5.70 17.10
CA GLU A 44 -0.93 4.83 17.03
C GLU A 44 -0.88 3.95 15.78
N ALA A 45 -0.55 4.53 14.63
CA ALA A 45 -0.36 3.78 13.39
C ALA A 45 0.71 2.69 13.56
N TRP A 46 1.84 2.99 14.20
CA TRP A 46 2.88 2.00 14.46
C TRP A 46 2.43 0.86 15.39
N ARG A 47 1.59 1.15 16.39
CA ARG A 47 1.01 0.11 17.26
C ARG A 47 0.08 -0.81 16.47
N ALA A 48 -0.77 -0.24 15.62
CA ALA A 48 -1.70 -0.99 14.78
C ALA A 48 -0.96 -1.86 13.75
N ILE A 49 0.09 -1.32 13.11
CA ILE A 49 0.94 -2.08 12.18
C ILE A 49 1.57 -3.27 12.91
N LYS A 50 2.22 -3.04 14.06
CA LYS A 50 2.85 -4.14 14.82
C LYS A 50 1.84 -5.20 15.26
N ALA A 51 0.65 -4.79 15.68
CA ALA A 51 -0.42 -5.72 16.05
C ALA A 51 -0.90 -6.53 14.84
N GLY A 52 -1.09 -5.88 13.68
CA GLY A 52 -1.52 -6.51 12.43
C GLY A 52 -0.40 -7.20 11.63
N THR A 53 0.83 -7.21 12.13
CA THR A 53 1.95 -7.97 11.53
C THR A 53 2.67 -8.84 12.56
N ALA A 54 2.01 -9.18 13.66
CA ALA A 54 2.56 -10.07 14.68
C ALA A 54 2.68 -11.50 14.15
N ASP A 55 1.67 -11.94 13.39
CA ASP A 55 1.62 -13.27 12.77
C ASP A 55 1.97 -13.21 11.27
N ALA A 56 2.53 -14.30 10.74
CA ALA A 56 2.91 -14.38 9.33
C ALA A 56 1.71 -14.19 8.38
N GLU A 57 0.54 -14.74 8.72
CA GLU A 57 -0.69 -14.60 7.92
C GLU A 57 -1.16 -13.14 7.86
N GLN A 58 -1.19 -12.48 9.02
CA GLN A 58 -1.60 -11.07 9.11
C GLN A 58 -0.59 -10.16 8.41
N ARG A 59 0.71 -10.46 8.52
CA ARG A 59 1.77 -9.77 7.77
C ARG A 59 1.54 -9.89 6.27
N SER A 60 1.32 -11.11 5.75
CA SER A 60 1.04 -11.32 4.32
C SER A 60 -0.22 -10.59 3.87
N ALA A 61 -1.28 -10.58 4.69
CA ALA A 61 -2.50 -9.82 4.40
C ALA A 61 -2.25 -8.30 4.38
N PHE A 62 -1.42 -7.79 5.29
CA PHE A 62 -1.03 -6.39 5.32
C PHE A 62 -0.20 -6.00 4.09
N VAL A 63 0.77 -6.84 3.70
CA VAL A 63 1.57 -6.68 2.47
C VAL A 63 0.68 -6.66 1.24
N ALA A 64 -0.30 -7.57 1.14
CA ALA A 64 -1.27 -7.61 0.06
C ALA A 64 -2.10 -6.32 -0.02
N LYS A 65 -2.68 -5.87 1.11
CA LYS A 65 -3.45 -4.62 1.18
C LYS A 65 -2.60 -3.41 0.80
N LEU A 66 -1.35 -3.34 1.26
CA LEU A 66 -0.43 -2.25 0.92
C LEU A 66 -0.11 -2.25 -0.59
N LYS A 67 0.11 -3.43 -1.15
CA LYS A 67 0.33 -3.61 -2.59
C LYS A 67 -0.90 -3.24 -3.41
N GLU A 68 -2.12 -3.56 -2.96
CA GLU A 68 -3.36 -3.16 -3.64
C GLU A 68 -3.59 -1.64 -3.55
N ALA A 69 -3.38 -1.06 -2.37
CA ALA A 69 -3.57 0.37 -2.13
C ALA A 69 -2.65 1.25 -3.00
N LEU A 70 -1.45 0.77 -3.30
CA LEU A 70 -0.42 1.48 -4.07
C LEU A 70 -0.30 0.98 -5.53
N GLY A 71 -0.67 -0.27 -5.81
CA GLY A 71 -0.65 -0.91 -7.13
C GLY A 71 -1.78 -0.48 -8.07
N ASN A 72 -2.70 0.35 -7.59
CA ASN A 72 -3.80 0.90 -8.39
C ASN A 72 -3.35 1.83 -9.54
N VAL A 73 -2.06 2.13 -9.70
CA VAL A 73 -1.55 2.86 -10.87
C VAL A 73 -1.42 1.96 -12.11
N LEU A 74 -1.11 0.66 -11.97
CA LEU A 74 -0.95 -0.24 -13.12
C LEU A 74 -2.24 -0.95 -13.55
N LEU A 75 -3.16 -1.20 -12.61
CA LEU A 75 -4.46 -1.80 -12.92
C LEU A 75 -5.44 -0.80 -13.52
N PHE A 76 -5.40 0.49 -13.20
CA PHE A 76 -6.28 1.47 -13.87
C PHE A 76 -5.92 1.63 -15.36
N ILE A 77 -4.63 1.62 -15.70
CA ILE A 77 -4.18 1.69 -17.10
C ILE A 77 -4.60 0.40 -17.83
N ASN A 78 -4.40 -0.77 -17.23
CA ASN A 78 -4.77 -2.05 -17.87
C ASN A 78 -6.29 -2.29 -17.93
N TYR A 79 -7.06 -1.94 -16.91
CA TYR A 79 -8.51 -2.13 -16.87
C TYR A 79 -9.23 -1.18 -17.84
N PHE A 80 -8.75 0.06 -17.99
CA PHE A 80 -9.29 1.00 -18.97
C PHE A 80 -8.82 0.67 -20.41
N ALA A 81 -7.55 0.28 -20.60
CA ALA A 81 -7.04 -0.15 -21.91
C ALA A 81 -7.75 -1.42 -22.42
N ARG A 82 -8.00 -2.40 -21.54
CA ARG A 82 -8.69 -3.65 -21.91
C ARG A 82 -10.18 -3.44 -22.19
N SER A 83 -10.81 -2.45 -21.57
CA SER A 83 -12.21 -2.08 -21.82
C SER A 83 -12.40 -1.34 -23.15
N LYS A 84 -11.42 -0.57 -23.62
CA LYS A 84 -11.47 0.07 -24.96
C LYS A 84 -11.06 -0.84 -26.11
N GLN A 85 -10.18 -1.83 -25.87
CA GLN A 85 -9.75 -2.76 -26.92
C GLN A 85 -10.83 -3.80 -27.29
N LEU A 86 -11.76 -4.11 -26.38
CA LEU A 86 -12.82 -5.10 -26.62
C LEU A 86 -13.93 -4.60 -27.56
N TRP A 87 -14.14 -3.28 -27.66
CA TRP A 87 -15.16 -2.68 -28.52
C TRP A 87 -14.74 -2.52 -29.99
N ILE A 88 -13.44 -2.57 -30.30
CA ILE A 88 -12.91 -2.37 -31.67
C ILE A 88 -12.86 -3.68 -32.47
N ARG A 89 -13.09 -4.84 -31.83
CA ARG A 89 -13.03 -6.18 -32.46
C ARG A 89 -14.40 -6.81 -32.75
N ILE A 90 -15.50 -6.10 -32.49
CA ILE A 90 -16.88 -6.59 -32.70
C ILE A 90 -17.59 -5.72 -33.77
N HIS A 91 -16.85 -5.05 -34.66
CA HIS A 91 -17.44 -4.41 -35.83
C HIS A 91 -16.70 -4.75 -37.12
#